data_AF-A0A7S1V560-F1
#
_entry.id   AF-A0A7S1V560-F1
#
_cell.length_a   1.000
_cell.length_b   1.000
_cell.length_c   1.000
_cell.angle_alpha   90.00
_cell.angle_beta   90.00
_cell.angle_gamma   90.00
#
_symmetry.space_group_name_H-M   'P 1'
#
loop_
_entity.id
_entity.type
_entity.pdbx_description
1 polymer ?
#
loop_
_entity_poly.entity_id
_entity_poly.type
_entity_poly.pdbx_seq_one_letter_code
_entity_poly.pdbx_strand_id
1 'polypeptide(L)'
;DDVRLAVRESGETLARSVRALTIRLCDHNYSDDSTGRHQPTDEAETRLAASTSLRWLVDHGMEQPAAEAVGVAISTLIGIVEVVRPATLEPVLADLIGSLLMAMSGLEPAALN
;
A
#
# COMPACT_ATOMS: atom_id res chain seq x y z
N ASP A 1 15.82 23.14 12.73
CA ASP A 1 15.81 22.27 11.55
C ASP A 1 16.03 20.79 11.87
N ASP A 2 16.94 20.43 12.77
CA ASP A 2 17.22 19.02 13.12
C ASP A 2 16.00 18.20 13.57
N VAL A 3 15.10 18.78 14.36
CA VAL A 3 13.87 18.09 14.82
C VAL A 3 12.95 17.76 13.64
N ARG A 4 12.87 18.64 12.63
CA ARG A 4 12.01 18.40 11.45
C ARG A 4 12.60 17.30 10.57
N LEU A 5 13.91 17.25 10.43
CA LEU A 5 14.60 16.19 9.70
C LEU A 5 14.39 14.83 10.38
N ALA A 6 14.65 14.75 11.69
CA ALA A 6 14.51 13.52 12.46
C ALA A 6 13.06 12.98 12.44
N VAL A 7 12.07 13.87 12.53
CA VAL A 7 10.64 13.49 12.42
C VAL A 7 10.33 12.97 11.03
N ARG A 8 10.87 13.59 9.96
CA ARG A 8 10.64 13.13 8.59
C ARG A 8 11.24 11.73 8.36
N GLU A 9 12.47 11.51 8.77
CA GLU A 9 13.16 10.20 8.65
C GLU A 9 12.45 9.10 9.45
N SER A 10 12.00 9.44 10.66
CA SER A 10 11.23 8.52 11.49
C SER A 10 9.87 8.19 10.84
N GLY A 11 9.20 9.19 10.28
CA GLY A 11 7.95 9.02 9.54
C GLY A 11 8.12 8.13 8.30
N GLU A 12 9.19 8.33 7.53
CA GLU A 12 9.51 7.49 6.38
C GLU A 12 9.79 6.03 6.79
N THR A 13 10.54 5.84 7.88
CA THR A 13 10.83 4.50 8.41
C THR A 13 9.55 3.79 8.85
N LEU A 14 8.68 4.49 9.59
CA LEU A 14 7.37 3.98 9.99
C LEU A 14 6.52 3.62 8.78
N ALA A 15 6.45 4.51 7.78
CA ALA A 15 5.71 4.28 6.54
C ALA A 15 6.18 3.01 5.82
N ARG A 16 7.51 2.81 5.70
CA ARG A 16 8.09 1.60 5.11
C ARG A 16 7.75 0.34 5.90
N SER A 17 7.80 0.39 7.23
CA SER A 17 7.44 -0.75 8.10
C SER A 17 5.96 -1.10 8.03
N VAL A 18 5.07 -0.09 8.07
CA VAL A 18 3.63 -0.30 7.95
C VAL A 18 3.28 -0.87 6.58
N ARG A 19 3.86 -0.33 5.50
CA ARG A 19 3.73 -0.89 4.15
C ARG A 19 4.11 -2.37 4.13
N ALA A 20 5.28 -2.72 4.66
CA ALA A 20 5.76 -4.09 4.67
C ALA A 20 4.83 -5.02 5.45
N LEU A 21 4.33 -4.58 6.61
CA LEU A 21 3.37 -5.33 7.41
C LEU A 21 2.05 -5.53 6.66
N THR A 22 1.49 -4.48 6.05
CA THR A 22 0.24 -4.57 5.28
C THR A 22 0.35 -5.58 4.15
N ILE A 23 1.44 -5.55 3.38
CA ILE A 23 1.66 -6.51 2.28
C ILE A 23 1.71 -7.95 2.83
N ARG A 24 2.41 -8.17 3.95
CA ARG A 24 2.47 -9.50 4.60
C ARG A 24 1.10 -10.00 5.07
N LEU A 25 0.25 -9.12 5.59
CA LEU A 25 -1.11 -9.48 5.99
C LEU A 25 -2.02 -9.82 4.81
N CYS A 26 -1.73 -9.25 3.64
CA CYS A 26 -2.46 -9.52 2.40
C CYS A 26 -1.95 -10.78 1.65
N ASP A 27 -0.75 -11.26 1.99
CA ASP A 27 -0.12 -12.42 1.34
C ASP A 27 -0.48 -13.71 2.08
N HIS A 28 -1.35 -14.51 1.46
CA HIS A 28 -1.73 -15.83 1.96
C HIS A 28 -0.59 -16.85 1.93
N ASN A 29 0.40 -16.65 1.07
CA ASN A 29 1.56 -17.53 0.97
C ASN A 29 2.72 -17.06 1.84
N TYR A 30 2.52 -16.01 2.65
CA TYR A 30 3.57 -15.46 3.47
C TYR A 30 4.10 -16.51 4.45
N SER A 31 5.38 -16.83 4.32
CA SER A 31 6.10 -17.71 5.22
C SER A 31 7.22 -16.92 5.87
N ASP A 32 7.20 -16.83 7.21
CA ASP A 32 8.30 -16.22 7.94
C ASP A 32 9.43 -17.23 8.12
N ASP A 33 10.40 -17.19 7.20
CA ASP A 33 11.59 -18.04 7.21
C ASP A 33 12.39 -17.96 8.53
N SER A 34 12.23 -16.89 9.31
CA SER A 34 12.96 -16.71 10.57
C SER A 34 12.45 -17.61 11.71
N THR A 35 11.21 -18.10 11.62
CA THR A 35 10.62 -18.97 12.66
C THR A 35 10.31 -20.38 12.16
N GLY A 36 10.43 -20.64 10.85
CA GLY A 36 10.08 -21.91 10.22
C GLY A 36 8.60 -22.28 10.38
N ARG A 37 7.77 -21.36 10.89
CA ARG A 37 6.33 -21.55 11.07
C ARG A 37 5.64 -21.00 9.84
N HIS A 38 5.29 -21.90 8.93
CA HIS A 38 4.22 -21.66 7.99
C HIS A 38 2.93 -21.58 8.81
N GLN A 39 2.50 -20.37 9.16
CA GLN A 39 1.20 -20.16 9.75
C GLN A 39 0.25 -19.90 8.58
N PRO A 40 -0.53 -20.90 8.14
CA PRO A 40 -1.52 -20.66 7.10
C PRO A 40 -2.49 -19.61 7.64
N THR A 41 -2.34 -18.38 7.17
CA THR A 41 -3.29 -17.32 7.43
C THR A 41 -4.57 -17.70 6.70
N ASP A 42 -5.70 -17.62 7.41
CA ASP A 42 -6.99 -17.97 6.83
C ASP A 42 -7.17 -17.19 5.51
N GLU A 43 -7.47 -17.91 4.43
CA GLU A 43 -7.69 -17.31 3.11
C GLU A 43 -8.79 -16.24 3.19
N ALA A 44 -9.80 -16.44 4.05
CA ALA A 44 -10.83 -15.44 4.29
C ALA A 44 -10.25 -14.17 4.94
N GLU A 45 -9.38 -14.30 5.93
CA GLU A 45 -8.75 -13.16 6.62
C GLU A 45 -7.82 -12.37 5.71
N THR A 46 -6.99 -13.05 4.91
CA THR A 46 -6.08 -12.39 3.95
C THR A 46 -6.85 -11.66 2.85
N ARG A 47 -7.94 -12.25 2.37
CA ARG A 47 -8.86 -11.59 1.42
C ARG A 47 -9.54 -10.37 2.03
N LEU A 48 -9.95 -10.45 3.30
CA LEU A 48 -10.54 -9.31 4.02
C LEU A 48 -9.50 -8.20 4.24
N ALA A 49 -8.28 -8.55 4.62
CA ALA A 49 -7.17 -7.61 4.78
C ALA A 49 -6.86 -6.89 3.45
N ALA A 50 -6.76 -7.64 2.36
CA ALA A 50 -6.53 -7.12 1.03
C ALA A 50 -7.65 -6.18 0.56
N SER A 51 -8.91 -6.63 0.63
CA SER A 51 -10.05 -5.82 0.19
C SER A 51 -10.22 -4.53 1.01
N THR A 52 -10.02 -4.61 2.32
CA THR A 52 -10.08 -3.44 3.22
C THR A 52 -8.95 -2.47 2.92
N SER A 53 -7.72 -2.98 2.78
CA SER A 53 -6.54 -2.15 2.52
C SER A 53 -6.60 -1.48 1.15
N LEU A 54 -7.00 -2.22 0.10
CA LEU A 54 -7.14 -1.68 -1.25
C LEU A 54 -8.19 -0.58 -1.31
N ARG A 55 -9.38 -0.82 -0.72
CA ARG A 55 -10.44 0.19 -0.68
C ARG A 55 -9.98 1.44 0.07
N TRP A 56 -9.37 1.27 1.24
CA TRP A 56 -8.89 2.42 2.02
C TRP A 56 -7.82 3.23 1.28
N LEU A 57 -6.87 2.55 0.62
CA LEU A 57 -5.81 3.20 -0.17
C LEU A 57 -6.37 3.95 -1.38
N VAL A 58 -7.39 3.41 -2.04
CA VAL A 58 -8.10 4.08 -3.14
C VAL A 58 -8.85 5.31 -2.63
N ASP A 59 -9.65 5.16 -1.57
CA ASP A 59 -10.52 6.22 -1.04
C ASP A 59 -9.75 7.35 -0.35
N HIS A 60 -8.61 7.06 0.29
CA HIS A 60 -7.91 8.02 1.16
C HIS A 60 -6.41 8.15 0.87
N GLY A 61 -5.77 7.11 0.34
CA GLY A 61 -4.32 7.07 0.16
C GLY A 61 -3.83 7.92 -1.02
N MET A 62 -4.61 7.98 -2.09
CA MET A 62 -4.25 8.71 -3.31
C MET A 62 -4.49 10.22 -3.19
N GLU A 63 -5.32 10.65 -2.23
CA GLU A 63 -5.72 12.06 -2.03
C GLU A 63 -4.88 12.77 -0.96
N GLN A 64 -3.72 12.21 -0.59
CA GLN A 64 -2.89 12.80 0.46
C GLN A 64 -2.27 14.14 0.00
N PRO A 65 -2.19 15.14 0.90
CA PRO A 65 -1.67 16.47 0.55
C PRO A 65 -0.16 16.48 0.28
N ALA A 66 0.57 15.48 0.75
CA ALA A 66 2.01 15.34 0.56
C ALA A 66 2.31 14.28 -0.50
N ALA A 67 3.06 14.65 -1.54
CA ALA A 67 3.47 13.76 -2.62
C ALA A 67 4.24 12.52 -2.11
N GLU A 68 5.06 12.68 -1.06
CA GLU A 68 5.76 11.57 -0.39
C GLU A 68 4.76 10.54 0.18
N ALA A 69 3.65 11.00 0.77
CA ALA A 69 2.61 10.12 1.31
C ALA A 69 1.81 9.41 0.20
N VAL A 70 1.50 10.12 -0.89
CA VAL A 70 0.89 9.51 -2.09
C VAL A 70 1.80 8.42 -2.66
N GLY A 71 3.11 8.67 -2.75
CA GLY A 71 4.10 7.70 -3.22
C GLY A 71 4.13 6.42 -2.36
N VAL A 72 4.07 6.57 -1.03
CA VAL A 72 3.96 5.42 -0.10
C VAL A 72 2.65 4.66 -0.33
N ALA A 73 1.52 5.37 -0.50
CA ALA A 73 0.22 4.75 -0.72
C ALA A 73 0.20 3.95 -2.04
N ILE A 74 0.71 4.52 -3.14
CA ILE A 74 0.85 3.85 -4.43
C ILE A 74 1.75 2.61 -4.28
N SER A 75 2.92 2.77 -3.65
CA SER A 75 3.86 1.66 -3.46
C SER A 75 3.27 0.52 -2.62
N THR A 76 2.42 0.86 -1.64
CA THR A 76 1.71 -0.14 -0.82
C THR A 76 0.64 -0.85 -1.63
N LEU A 77 -0.14 -0.09 -2.40
CA LEU A 77 -1.19 -0.63 -3.28
C LEU A 77 -0.60 -1.62 -4.30
N ILE A 78 0.49 -1.25 -4.97
CA ILE A 78 1.19 -2.13 -5.92
C ILE A 78 1.65 -3.41 -5.23
N GLY A 79 2.27 -3.29 -4.05
CA GLY A 79 2.75 -4.46 -3.30
C GLY A 79 1.62 -5.40 -2.86
N ILE A 80 0.43 -4.87 -2.56
CA ILE A 80 -0.75 -5.70 -2.27
C ILE A 80 -1.24 -6.40 -3.53
N VAL A 81 -1.32 -5.69 -4.66
CA VAL A 81 -1.76 -6.27 -5.95
C VAL A 81 -0.85 -7.41 -6.41
N GLU A 82 0.46 -7.33 -6.13
CA GLU A 82 1.42 -8.38 -6.48
C GLU A 82 1.21 -9.71 -5.73
N VAL A 83 0.68 -9.67 -4.51
CA VAL A 83 0.55 -10.86 -3.64
C VAL A 83 -0.88 -11.39 -3.56
N VAL A 84 -1.87 -10.59 -3.95
CA VAL A 84 -3.29 -10.92 -3.81
C VAL A 84 -3.82 -11.66 -5.04
N ARG A 85 -4.72 -12.63 -4.81
CA ARG A 85 -5.36 -13.40 -5.89
C ARG A 85 -6.27 -12.52 -6.76
N PRO A 86 -6.38 -12.77 -8.08
CA PRO A 86 -7.20 -11.97 -9.00
C PRO A 86 -8.68 -11.80 -8.58
N ALA A 87 -9.29 -12.83 -7.99
CA ALA A 87 -10.69 -12.80 -7.53
C ALA A 87 -10.96 -11.76 -6.42
N THR A 88 -9.92 -11.30 -5.72
CA THR A 88 -10.02 -10.25 -4.71
C THR A 88 -9.89 -8.86 -5.32
N LEU A 89 -9.26 -8.75 -6.50
CA LEU A 89 -9.03 -7.50 -7.22
C LEU A 89 -10.22 -7.07 -8.08
N GLU A 90 -10.94 -8.03 -8.68
CA GLU A 90 -12.10 -7.77 -9.54
C GLU A 90 -13.06 -6.67 -9.05
N PRO A 91 -13.51 -6.64 -7.78
CA PRO A 91 -14.49 -5.65 -7.33
C PRO A 91 -13.92 -4.23 -7.17
N VAL A 92 -12.59 -4.05 -7.16
CA VAL A 92 -11.93 -2.75 -6.91
C VAL A 92 -11.13 -2.29 -8.13
N LEU A 93 -10.92 -3.16 -9.13
CA LEU A 93 -9.98 -2.93 -10.22
C LEU A 93 -10.27 -1.66 -11.05
N ALA A 94 -11.54 -1.40 -11.36
CA ALA A 94 -11.93 -0.24 -12.16
C ALA A 94 -11.61 1.08 -11.44
N ASP A 95 -12.00 1.18 -10.16
CA ASP A 95 -11.76 2.35 -9.33
C ASP A 95 -10.26 2.55 -9.05
N LEU A 96 -9.53 1.43 -8.89
CA LEU A 96 -8.10 1.41 -8.65
C LEU A 96 -7.30 1.97 -9.82
N ILE A 97 -7.63 1.59 -11.06
CA ILE A 97 -6.96 2.12 -12.26
C ILE A 97 -7.22 3.63 -12.40
N GLY A 98 -8.47 4.07 -12.23
CA GLY A 98 -8.81 5.49 -12.31
C GLY A 98 -8.08 6.32 -11.25
N SER A 99 -8.08 5.85 -10.01
CA SER A 99 -7.43 6.52 -8.89
C SER A 99 -5.91 6.57 -9.03
N LEU A 100 -5.30 5.49 -9.53
CA LEU A 100 -3.86 5.47 -9.81
C LEU A 100 -3.47 6.45 -10.93
N LEU A 101 -4.22 6.49 -12.02
CA LEU A 101 -3.94 7.43 -13.12
C LEU A 101 -4.06 8.88 -12.65
N MET A 102 -5.09 9.20 -11.87
CA MET A 102 -5.24 10.53 -11.28
C MET A 102 -4.10 10.88 -10.33
N ALA A 103 -3.75 9.96 -9.43
CA ALA A 103 -2.64 10.16 -8.49
C ALA A 103 -1.31 10.37 -9.21
N MET A 104 -1.01 9.58 -10.24
CA MET A 104 0.21 9.74 -11.03
C MET A 104 0.24 11.07 -11.81
N SER A 105 -0.90 11.53 -12.34
CA SER A 105 -0.98 12.84 -12.99
C SER A 105 -0.70 13.98 -12.02
N GLY A 106 -1.15 13.87 -10.76
CA GLY A 106 -0.88 14.85 -9.71
C GLY A 106 0.57 14.84 -9.20
N LEU A 107 1.32 13.76 -9.46
CA LEU A 107 2.74 13.65 -9.13
C LEU A 107 3.65 14.18 -10.24
N GLU A 108 3.11 14.52 -11.42
CA GLU A 108 3.89 15.15 -12.46
C GLU A 108 4.39 16.52 -11.98
N PRO A 109 5.70 16.80 -12.10
CA PRO A 109 6.28 18.04 -11.59
C PRO A 109 5.66 19.23 -12.32
N ALA A 110 5.13 20.18 -11.56
CA ALA A 110 4.58 21.46 -12.04
C ALA A 110 5.58 22.34 -12.82
N ALA A 111 6.79 21.85 -13.10
CA ALA A 111 7.79 22.48 -13.96
C ALA A 111 7.58 22.19 -15.47
N LEU A 112 6.63 21.31 -15.82
CA LEU A 112 6.26 21.00 -17.21
C LEU A 112 4.98 21.74 -17.69
N ASN A 113 4.37 22.58 -16.86
CA ASN A 113 3.28 23.50 -17.23
C ASN A 113 3.75 24.96 -17.21
#